data_AF-X1J597-F1
#
_entry.id   AF-X1J597-F1
#
_cell.length_a   1.000
_cell.length_b   1.000
_cell.length_c   1.000
_cell.angle_alpha   90.00
_cell.angle_beta   90.00
_cell.angle_gamma   90.00
#
_symmetry.space_group_name_H-M   'P 1'
#
loop_
_entity.id
_entity.type
_entity.pdbx_description
1 polymer ?
#
loop_
_entity_poly.entity_id
_entity_poly.type
_entity_poly.pdbx_seq_one_letter_code
_entity_poly.pdbx_strand_id
1 'polypeptide(L)'
;GSEGDYELLAPSLDALLTKLTAQQFDKAWHDLRPHDEVEPQTVELAQWLARRPAGEPVACEDGTSELPDFRGFVEKWSRDREEYWANHRLMAELGWRLAAHLPKGKNAWDKTHFEIAIVGKQYEARVLSRGPQPFDEAASIESLLRDLREEMRRAQPELGLWYAMKFGLYADGRVMPNFEYDVRPTIGGEPAPLAEAQADLARAPRPERWVPKWLA
;
A
#
# COMPACT_ATOMS: atom_id res chain seq x y z
N GLY A 1 2.04 -9.69 25.44
CA GLY A 1 3.49 -9.91 25.47
C GLY A 1 3.82 -10.83 24.33
N SER A 2 4.89 -10.50 23.59
CA SER A 2 5.42 -11.22 22.43
C SER A 2 4.61 -11.09 21.14
N GLU A 3 4.95 -10.06 20.35
CA GLU A 3 5.01 -10.19 18.89
C GLU A 3 5.99 -11.33 18.58
N GLY A 4 5.50 -12.52 18.22
CA GLY A 4 6.44 -13.58 17.80
C GLY A 4 5.94 -15.02 17.82
N ASP A 5 4.86 -15.33 18.52
CA ASP A 5 4.30 -16.69 18.50
C ASP A 5 3.27 -16.81 17.38
N TYR A 6 3.70 -17.35 16.23
CA TYR A 6 2.79 -17.77 15.18
C TYR A 6 2.06 -19.03 15.63
N GLU A 7 0.93 -18.86 16.32
CA GLU A 7 0.02 -19.98 16.56
C GLU A 7 -0.59 -20.43 15.23
N LEU A 8 -0.34 -21.70 14.90
CA LEU A 8 -0.75 -22.30 13.65
C LEU A 8 -2.26 -22.57 13.69
N LEU A 9 -3.04 -21.71 13.02
CA LEU A 9 -4.52 -21.69 13.06
C LEU A 9 -5.14 -23.06 12.65
N ALA A 10 -4.57 -23.70 11.63
CA ALA A 10 -4.88 -25.06 11.22
C ALA A 10 -3.71 -25.67 10.43
N PRO A 11 -3.44 -26.98 10.57
CA PRO A 11 -2.32 -27.66 9.91
C PRO A 11 -2.51 -27.85 8.39
N SER A 12 -3.73 -27.63 7.87
CA SER A 12 -4.05 -27.72 6.45
C SER A 12 -5.27 -26.87 6.10
N LEU A 13 -5.47 -26.61 4.81
CA LEU A 13 -6.64 -25.89 4.30
C LEU A 13 -7.94 -26.62 4.65
N ASP A 14 -7.99 -27.95 4.54
CA ASP A 14 -9.19 -28.72 4.89
C ASP A 14 -9.49 -28.66 6.39
N ALA A 15 -8.46 -28.65 7.23
CA ALA A 15 -8.62 -28.46 8.67
C ALA A 15 -9.11 -27.04 9.00
N LEU A 16 -8.64 -26.01 8.26
CA LEU A 16 -9.11 -24.64 8.39
C LEU A 16 -10.59 -24.51 7.99
N LEU A 17 -10.96 -25.09 6.85
CA LEU A 17 -12.33 -25.09 6.35
C LEU A 17 -13.28 -25.83 7.29
N THR A 18 -12.85 -26.96 7.87
CA THR A 18 -13.61 -27.71 8.87
C THR A 18 -13.79 -26.89 10.16
N LYS A 19 -12.77 -26.17 10.62
CA LYS A 19 -12.88 -25.28 11.79
C LYS A 19 -13.83 -24.10 11.53
N LEU A 20 -13.78 -23.52 10.33
CA LEU A 20 -14.69 -22.45 9.90
C LEU A 20 -16.15 -22.91 9.86
N THR A 21 -16.43 -24.08 9.29
CA THR A 21 -17.79 -24.64 9.23
C THR A 21 -18.30 -25.09 10.60
N ALA A 22 -17.42 -25.61 11.45
CA ALA A 22 -17.77 -26.02 12.82
C ALA A 22 -17.79 -24.86 13.83
N GLN A 23 -17.35 -23.66 13.45
CA GLN A 23 -17.20 -22.47 14.31
C GLN A 23 -16.34 -22.71 15.57
N GLN A 24 -15.39 -23.64 15.49
CA GLN A 24 -14.54 -24.06 16.61
C GLN A 24 -13.30 -23.17 16.70
N PHE A 25 -13.51 -21.92 17.12
CA PHE A 25 -12.43 -20.98 17.43
C PHE A 25 -12.30 -20.80 18.95
N ASP A 26 -11.10 -21.05 19.47
CA ASP A 26 -10.74 -20.84 20.87
C ASP A 26 -10.71 -19.34 21.23
N LYS A 27 -10.54 -19.01 22.53
CA LYS A 27 -10.54 -17.62 23.03
C LYS A 27 -9.55 -16.70 22.33
N ALA A 28 -8.44 -17.23 21.81
CA ALA A 28 -7.44 -16.45 21.07
C ALA A 28 -7.92 -15.98 19.67
N TRP A 29 -8.93 -16.65 19.09
CA TRP A 29 -9.37 -16.45 17.70
C TRP A 29 -10.86 -16.12 17.58
N HIS A 30 -11.44 -15.58 18.65
CA HIS A 30 -12.87 -15.24 18.73
C HIS A 30 -13.32 -14.22 17.67
N ASP A 31 -12.40 -13.39 17.16
CA ASP A 31 -12.64 -12.41 16.10
C ASP A 31 -13.03 -13.05 14.74
N LEU A 32 -12.75 -14.34 14.56
CA LEU A 32 -13.15 -15.09 13.36
C LEU A 32 -14.57 -15.65 13.45
N ARG A 33 -15.25 -15.48 14.58
CA ARG A 33 -16.67 -15.85 14.70
C ARG A 33 -17.55 -14.84 13.95
N PRO A 34 -18.65 -15.27 13.33
CA PRO A 34 -19.60 -14.36 12.71
C PRO A 34 -20.07 -13.32 13.74
N HIS A 35 -20.07 -12.04 13.34
CA HIS A 35 -20.56 -10.97 14.19
C HIS A 35 -22.09 -10.89 14.08
N ASP A 36 -22.79 -10.88 15.22
CA ASP A 36 -24.27 -10.96 15.28
C ASP A 36 -24.98 -9.78 14.60
N GLU A 37 -24.29 -8.65 14.38
CA GLU A 37 -24.85 -7.42 13.80
C GLU A 37 -24.68 -7.28 12.29
N VAL A 38 -24.03 -8.23 11.61
CA VAL A 38 -23.75 -8.16 10.16
C VAL A 38 -24.64 -9.16 9.42
N GLU A 39 -25.46 -8.67 8.47
CA GLU A 39 -26.21 -9.57 7.59
C GLU A 39 -25.25 -10.54 6.88
N PRO A 40 -25.50 -11.85 6.94
CA PRO A 40 -24.55 -12.84 6.49
C PRO A 40 -24.48 -12.86 4.95
N GLN A 41 -23.59 -12.05 4.39
CA GLN A 41 -23.26 -12.05 2.95
C GLN A 41 -22.52 -13.34 2.53
N THR A 42 -22.19 -14.21 3.49
CA THR A 42 -21.41 -15.44 3.32
C THR A 42 -22.25 -16.72 3.37
N VAL A 43 -23.59 -16.64 3.44
CA VAL A 43 -24.47 -17.82 3.44
C VAL A 43 -24.25 -18.68 2.20
N GLU A 44 -24.06 -18.09 1.03
CA GLU A 44 -23.82 -18.81 -0.21
C GLU A 44 -22.47 -19.56 -0.19
N LEU A 45 -21.42 -18.92 0.31
CA LEU A 45 -20.09 -19.54 0.47
C LEU A 45 -20.11 -20.65 1.52
N ALA A 46 -20.79 -20.45 2.65
CA ALA A 46 -20.92 -21.45 3.70
C ALA A 46 -21.73 -22.67 3.22
N GLN A 47 -22.83 -22.44 2.48
CA GLN A 47 -23.61 -23.52 1.87
C GLN A 47 -22.83 -24.24 0.77
N TRP A 48 -22.02 -23.52 -0.01
CA TRP A 48 -21.15 -24.09 -1.02
C TRP A 48 -20.07 -24.99 -0.39
N LEU A 49 -19.42 -24.54 0.69
CA LEU A 49 -18.45 -25.32 1.44
C LEU A 49 -19.07 -26.57 2.09
N ALA A 50 -20.26 -26.43 2.69
CA ALA A 50 -20.98 -27.55 3.31
C ALA A 50 -21.47 -28.61 2.31
N ARG A 51 -21.60 -28.26 1.02
CA ARG A 51 -21.98 -29.18 -0.06
C ARG A 51 -20.78 -29.90 -0.69
N ARG A 52 -19.54 -29.61 -0.29
CA ARG A 52 -18.39 -30.41 -0.77
C ARG A 52 -18.49 -31.83 -0.18
N PRO A 53 -18.34 -32.88 -0.99
CA PRO A 53 -18.33 -34.25 -0.49
C PRO A 53 -17.14 -34.44 0.45
N ALA A 54 -17.42 -34.74 1.71
CA ALA A 54 -16.42 -35.20 2.67
C ALA A 54 -15.98 -36.61 2.26
N GLY A 55 -14.94 -36.72 1.42
CA GLY A 55 -14.40 -38.05 1.11
C GLY A 55 -13.76 -38.28 -0.24
N GLU A 56 -13.41 -37.25 -1.01
CA GLU A 56 -12.23 -37.42 -1.85
C GLU A 56 -11.03 -36.93 -1.04
N PRO A 57 -10.19 -37.82 -0.49
CA PRO A 57 -8.84 -37.41 -0.21
C PRO A 57 -8.31 -37.03 -1.59
N VAL A 58 -8.21 -35.73 -1.85
CA VAL A 58 -7.14 -35.27 -2.71
C VAL A 58 -5.94 -35.87 -2.02
N ALA A 59 -5.37 -36.92 -2.60
CA ALA A 59 -4.05 -37.34 -2.22
C ALA A 59 -3.26 -36.05 -2.34
N CYS A 60 -2.97 -35.39 -1.21
CA CYS A 60 -1.72 -34.69 -1.09
C CYS A 60 -0.73 -35.78 -1.41
N GLU A 61 -0.39 -35.89 -2.69
CA GLU A 61 0.85 -36.50 -3.05
C GLU A 61 1.84 -35.87 -2.08
N ASP A 62 2.43 -36.69 -1.20
CA ASP A 62 3.69 -36.39 -0.52
C ASP A 62 4.82 -36.24 -1.57
N GLY A 63 4.51 -35.67 -2.73
CA GLY A 63 5.44 -34.87 -3.46
C GLY A 63 5.75 -33.70 -2.56
N THR A 64 7.02 -33.56 -2.23
CA THR A 64 7.66 -32.28 -2.01
C THR A 64 7.25 -31.33 -3.14
N SER A 65 6.04 -30.78 -3.05
CA SER A 65 5.59 -29.72 -3.92
C SER A 65 6.45 -28.56 -3.46
N GLU A 66 7.39 -28.17 -4.31
CA GLU A 66 8.13 -26.94 -4.25
C GLU A 66 7.13 -25.78 -4.22
N LEU A 67 6.45 -25.60 -3.08
CA LEU A 67 5.59 -24.45 -2.85
C LEU A 67 6.52 -23.25 -3.04
N PRO A 68 6.18 -22.31 -3.95
CA PRO A 68 7.02 -21.16 -4.19
C PRO A 68 7.29 -20.49 -2.84
N ASP A 69 8.57 -20.22 -2.56
CA ASP A 69 8.99 -19.57 -1.32
C ASP A 69 8.45 -18.14 -1.29
N PHE A 70 7.19 -18.01 -0.87
CA PHE A 70 6.48 -16.75 -0.85
C PHE A 70 7.16 -15.79 0.13
N ARG A 71 7.69 -16.31 1.24
CA ARG A 71 8.41 -15.51 2.23
C ARG A 71 9.69 -14.96 1.62
N GLY A 72 10.53 -15.81 1.05
CA GLY A 72 11.76 -15.37 0.38
C GLY A 72 11.48 -14.44 -0.79
N PHE A 73 10.39 -14.67 -1.52
CA PHE A 73 9.92 -13.75 -2.56
C PHE A 73 9.55 -12.38 -2.00
N VAL A 74 8.73 -12.30 -0.94
CA VAL A 74 8.32 -11.02 -0.33
C VAL A 74 9.52 -10.30 0.29
N GLU A 75 10.40 -11.01 0.99
CA GLU A 75 11.63 -10.44 1.57
C GLU A 75 12.57 -9.89 0.50
N LYS A 76 12.75 -10.64 -0.60
CA LYS A 76 13.53 -10.18 -1.75
C LYS A 76 12.88 -8.97 -2.40
N TRP A 77 11.58 -9.02 -2.70
CA TRP A 77 10.84 -7.93 -3.33
C TRP A 77 10.89 -6.65 -2.49
N SER A 78 10.74 -6.76 -1.16
CA SER A 78 10.84 -5.61 -0.24
C SER A 78 12.23 -4.99 -0.30
N ARG A 79 13.28 -5.82 -0.23
CA ARG A 79 14.67 -5.38 -0.25
C ARG A 79 15.07 -4.75 -1.58
N ASP A 80 14.69 -5.38 -2.70
CA ASP A 80 14.96 -4.86 -4.04
C ASP A 80 14.30 -3.49 -4.23
N ARG A 81 13.08 -3.31 -3.70
CA ARG A 81 12.37 -2.03 -3.71
C ARG A 81 13.04 -0.99 -2.82
N GLU A 82 13.47 -1.37 -1.62
CA GLU A 82 14.18 -0.47 -0.71
C GLU A 82 15.51 -0.01 -1.32
N GLU A 83 16.27 -0.94 -1.89
CA GLU A 83 17.55 -0.66 -2.55
C GLU A 83 17.35 0.22 -3.79
N TYR A 84 16.30 -0.03 -4.58
CA TYR A 84 15.94 0.81 -5.71
C TYR A 84 15.71 2.27 -5.29
N TRP A 85 14.87 2.51 -4.28
CA TRP A 85 14.56 3.87 -3.84
C TRP A 85 15.71 4.53 -3.09
N ALA A 86 16.48 3.77 -2.32
CA ALA A 86 17.67 4.28 -1.63
C ALA A 86 18.73 4.79 -2.63
N ASN A 87 18.87 4.13 -3.78
CA ASN A 87 19.83 4.52 -4.83
C ASN A 87 19.25 5.46 -5.89
N HIS A 88 17.95 5.78 -5.81
CA HIS A 88 17.30 6.61 -6.82
C HIS A 88 17.75 8.07 -6.73
N ARG A 89 18.32 8.60 -7.82
CA ARG A 89 18.88 9.97 -7.87
C ARG A 89 17.90 11.04 -7.38
N LEU A 90 16.64 10.99 -7.84
CA LEU A 90 15.61 11.95 -7.44
C LEU A 90 15.26 11.84 -5.94
N MET A 91 15.33 10.65 -5.35
CA MET A 91 15.05 10.48 -3.91
C MET A 91 16.20 11.01 -3.06
N ALA A 92 17.44 10.79 -3.48
CA ALA A 92 18.61 11.37 -2.82
C ALA A 92 18.57 12.91 -2.88
N GLU A 93 18.21 13.49 -4.03
CA GLU A 93 18.04 14.93 -4.19
C GLU A 93 16.88 15.49 -3.35
N LEU A 94 15.77 14.76 -3.26
CA LEU A 94 14.64 15.10 -2.39
C LEU A 94 15.05 15.10 -0.91
N GLY A 95 15.77 14.08 -0.46
CA GLY A 95 16.30 13.99 0.90
C GLY A 95 17.27 15.14 1.22
N TRP A 96 18.14 15.51 0.29
CA TRP A 96 19.04 16.65 0.45
C TRP A 96 18.30 17.98 0.56
N ARG A 97 17.30 18.24 -0.29
CA ARG A 97 16.47 19.46 -0.23
C ARG A 97 15.66 19.56 1.06
N LEU A 98 15.30 18.42 1.66
CA LEU A 98 14.54 18.33 2.91
C LEU A 98 15.41 18.09 4.15
N ALA A 99 16.74 18.27 4.05
CA ALA A 99 17.66 18.02 5.17
C ALA A 99 17.32 18.83 6.44
N ALA A 100 16.70 20.00 6.29
CA ALA A 100 16.21 20.81 7.41
C ALA A 100 15.15 20.10 8.27
N HIS A 101 14.43 19.15 7.68
CA HIS A 101 13.35 18.37 8.31
C HIS A 101 13.79 16.99 8.77
N LEU A 102 15.10 16.72 8.81
CA LEU A 102 15.61 15.46 9.36
C LEU A 102 15.08 15.25 10.78
N PRO A 103 14.59 14.04 11.10
CA PRO A 103 14.06 13.75 12.41
C PRO A 103 15.16 13.94 13.45
N LYS A 104 14.89 14.75 14.48
CA LYS A 104 15.81 15.01 15.61
C LYS A 104 15.80 13.89 16.66
N GLY A 105 15.09 12.81 16.36
CA GLY A 105 14.89 11.69 17.27
C GLY A 105 16.18 10.87 17.45
N LYS A 106 16.19 10.02 18.48
CA LYS A 106 17.36 9.21 18.85
C LYS A 106 17.33 7.81 18.22
N ASN A 107 16.19 7.39 17.66
CA ASN A 107 15.99 6.04 17.18
C ASN A 107 16.14 5.97 15.67
N ALA A 108 16.61 4.83 15.17
CA ALA A 108 16.79 4.59 13.74
C ALA A 108 15.47 4.57 12.94
N TRP A 109 14.32 4.39 13.60
CA TRP A 109 12.99 4.39 12.98
C TRP A 109 12.30 5.75 13.03
N ASP A 110 12.93 6.77 13.62
CA ASP A 110 12.36 8.11 13.64
C ASP A 110 12.34 8.65 12.19
N LYS A 111 11.17 9.12 11.76
CA LYS A 111 10.94 9.65 10.41
C LYS A 111 10.04 10.86 10.43
N THR A 112 10.29 11.80 9.52
CA THR A 112 9.40 12.91 9.25
C THR A 112 8.52 12.54 8.07
N HIS A 113 7.20 12.54 8.26
CA HIS A 113 6.25 12.19 7.22
C HIS A 113 5.86 13.42 6.39
N PHE A 114 5.80 13.21 5.08
CA PHE A 114 5.36 14.19 4.10
C PHE A 114 4.23 13.63 3.27
N GLU A 115 3.31 14.51 2.91
CA GLU A 115 2.24 14.25 1.95
C GLU A 115 2.32 15.28 0.83
N ILE A 116 2.33 14.78 -0.40
CA ILE A 116 2.36 15.56 -1.62
C ILE A 116 1.09 15.24 -2.39
N ALA A 117 0.41 16.26 -2.91
CA ALA A 117 -0.68 16.14 -3.86
C ALA A 117 -0.29 16.87 -5.15
N ILE A 118 -0.37 16.19 -6.30
CA ILE A 118 -0.12 16.79 -7.61
C ILE A 118 -1.23 16.34 -8.57
N VAL A 119 -2.01 17.30 -9.06
CA VAL A 119 -3.10 17.06 -10.02
C VAL A 119 -3.06 18.13 -11.08
N GLY A 120 -2.73 17.74 -12.32
CA GLY A 120 -2.51 18.66 -13.42
C GLY A 120 -1.52 19.77 -13.06
N LYS A 121 -1.97 21.02 -13.08
CA LYS A 121 -1.17 22.19 -12.67
C LYS A 121 -1.14 22.44 -11.16
N GLN A 122 -2.03 21.82 -10.40
CA GLN A 122 -2.09 22.01 -8.96
C GLN A 122 -1.02 21.19 -8.24
N TYR A 123 -0.49 21.78 -7.18
CA TYR A 123 0.57 21.20 -6.36
C TYR A 123 0.36 21.66 -4.91
N GLU A 124 0.45 20.71 -3.98
CA GLU A 124 0.51 21.00 -2.56
C GLU A 124 1.43 20.00 -1.87
N ALA A 125 2.25 20.48 -0.94
CA ALA A 125 3.10 19.65 -0.11
C ALA A 125 2.94 20.03 1.35
N ARG A 126 2.84 19.01 2.20
CA ARG A 126 2.58 19.14 3.62
C ARG A 126 3.52 18.23 4.40
N VAL A 127 3.99 18.73 5.54
CA VAL A 127 4.70 17.94 6.55
C VAL A 127 3.73 17.57 7.67
N LEU A 128 3.82 16.36 8.21
CA LEU A 128 2.91 15.83 9.23
C LEU A 128 3.54 15.77 10.65
N SER A 129 4.52 16.63 10.95
CA SER A 129 5.24 16.59 12.23
C SER A 129 4.34 16.85 13.45
N ARG A 130 3.31 17.70 13.30
CA ARG A 130 2.30 18.03 14.31
C ARG A 130 0.90 18.17 13.69
N GLY A 131 0.64 17.40 12.64
CA GLY A 131 -0.50 17.58 11.74
C GLY A 131 -0.10 18.29 10.44
N PRO A 132 -1.01 18.41 9.46
CA PRO A 132 -0.70 18.89 8.11
C PRO A 132 -0.31 20.37 8.12
N GLN A 133 0.95 20.67 7.82
CA GLN A 133 1.49 22.02 7.78
C GLN A 133 2.23 22.27 6.46
N PRO A 134 2.11 23.47 5.86
CA PRO A 134 2.98 23.88 4.77
C PRO A 134 4.42 24.01 5.27
N PHE A 135 5.39 23.87 4.37
CA PHE A 135 6.81 24.07 4.65
C PHE A 135 7.47 24.84 3.51
N ASP A 136 8.52 25.60 3.82
CA ASP A 136 9.11 26.59 2.89
C ASP A 136 9.74 25.93 1.66
N GLU A 137 10.30 24.74 1.80
CA GLU A 137 10.96 24.01 0.72
C GLU A 137 9.97 23.37 -0.28
N ALA A 138 8.65 23.45 -0.05
CA ALA A 138 7.63 22.86 -0.90
C ALA A 138 7.75 23.30 -2.38
N ALA A 139 7.88 24.61 -2.63
CA ALA A 139 8.04 25.12 -3.99
C ALA A 139 9.34 24.64 -4.65
N SER A 140 10.38 24.38 -3.86
CA SER A 140 11.66 23.91 -4.38
C SER A 140 11.58 22.48 -4.88
N ILE A 141 10.78 21.60 -4.25
CA ILE A 141 10.72 20.18 -4.61
C ILE A 141 9.68 19.88 -5.70
N GLU A 142 8.83 20.84 -6.07
CA GLU A 142 7.76 20.64 -7.06
C GLU A 142 8.30 20.15 -8.42
N SER A 143 9.31 20.82 -8.97
CA SER A 143 9.88 20.45 -10.27
C SER A 143 10.45 19.03 -10.25
N LEU A 144 11.15 18.67 -9.17
CA LEU A 144 11.72 17.35 -8.94
C LEU A 144 10.64 16.25 -8.93
N LEU A 145 9.51 16.52 -8.27
CA LEU A 145 8.39 15.56 -8.17
C LEU A 145 7.62 15.43 -9.48
N ARG A 146 7.52 16.51 -10.27
CA ARG A 146 6.95 16.45 -11.63
C ARG A 146 7.84 15.64 -12.58
N ASP A 147 9.16 15.77 -12.47
CA ASP A 147 10.10 14.94 -13.23
C ASP A 147 9.96 13.46 -12.83
N LEU A 148 9.82 13.17 -11.53
CA LEU A 148 9.55 11.81 -11.03
C LEU A 148 8.25 11.23 -11.60
N ARG A 149 7.16 12.02 -11.65
CA ARG A 149 5.89 11.60 -12.28
C ARG A 149 6.10 11.17 -13.73
N GLU A 150 6.84 11.97 -14.49
CA GLU A 150 7.10 11.73 -15.89
C GLU A 150 8.05 10.52 -16.11
N GLU A 151 9.07 10.36 -15.27
CA GLU A 151 9.97 9.21 -15.28
C GLU A 151 9.21 7.90 -15.01
N MET A 152 8.37 7.88 -13.96
CA MET A 152 7.54 6.72 -13.62
C MET A 152 6.53 6.40 -14.73
N ARG A 153 5.90 7.41 -15.32
CA ARG A 153 4.99 7.21 -16.47
C ARG A 153 5.73 6.61 -17.66
N ARG A 154 6.97 6.99 -17.93
CA ARG A 154 7.77 6.40 -19.02
C ARG A 154 8.17 4.96 -18.73
N ALA A 155 8.50 4.65 -17.47
CA ALA A 155 8.85 3.30 -17.05
C ALA A 155 7.64 2.35 -17.06
N GLN A 156 6.47 2.84 -16.64
CA GLN A 156 5.23 2.06 -16.52
C GLN A 156 4.03 2.88 -17.04
N PRO A 157 3.85 2.98 -18.37
CA PRO A 157 2.81 3.82 -18.96
C PRO A 157 1.39 3.40 -18.57
N GLU A 158 1.16 2.12 -18.30
CA GLU A 158 -0.17 1.59 -17.93
C GLU A 158 -0.66 2.05 -16.56
N LEU A 159 0.26 2.43 -15.67
CA LEU A 159 -0.08 3.01 -14.37
C LEU A 159 -0.45 4.49 -14.46
N GLY A 160 -0.29 5.16 -15.60
CA GLY A 160 -0.60 6.59 -15.71
C GLY A 160 0.19 7.46 -14.73
N LEU A 161 -0.42 8.56 -14.28
CA LEU A 161 0.19 9.47 -13.30
C LEU A 161 -0.42 9.24 -11.91
N TRP A 162 0.42 9.20 -10.88
CA TRP A 162 -0.05 9.22 -9.50
C TRP A 162 -0.58 10.61 -9.13
N TYR A 163 -1.51 10.67 -8.17
CA TYR A 163 -2.16 11.90 -7.71
C TYR A 163 -1.66 12.37 -6.35
N ALA A 164 -1.22 11.44 -5.50
CA ALA A 164 -0.57 11.77 -4.25
C ALA A 164 0.68 10.92 -4.03
N MET A 165 1.60 11.43 -3.25
CA MET A 165 2.79 10.71 -2.79
C MET A 165 2.93 10.94 -1.29
N LYS A 166 3.10 9.87 -0.53
CA LYS A 166 3.42 9.90 0.89
C LYS A 166 4.82 9.35 1.07
N PHE A 167 5.65 10.00 1.88
CA PHE A 167 6.98 9.46 2.16
C PHE A 167 7.44 9.80 3.56
N GLY A 168 8.31 8.94 4.08
CA GLY A 168 9.07 9.20 5.29
C GLY A 168 10.49 9.62 4.94
N LEU A 169 10.95 10.72 5.54
CA LEU A 169 12.36 11.10 5.57
C LEU A 169 12.99 10.53 6.84
N TYR A 170 13.95 9.63 6.67
CA TYR A 170 14.67 8.98 7.77
C TYR A 170 15.89 9.81 8.21
N ALA A 171 16.42 9.52 9.40
CA ALA A 171 17.56 10.24 9.98
C ALA A 171 18.85 10.22 9.12
N ASP A 172 19.01 9.19 8.29
CA ASP A 172 20.12 9.05 7.34
C ASP A 172 19.85 9.72 5.98
N GLY A 173 18.74 10.46 5.84
CA GLY A 173 18.36 11.15 4.62
C GLY A 173 17.68 10.25 3.59
N ARG A 174 17.48 8.96 3.88
CA ARG A 174 16.72 8.08 2.98
C ARG A 174 15.26 8.54 2.90
N VAL A 175 14.71 8.43 1.69
CA VAL A 175 13.30 8.73 1.40
C VAL A 175 12.64 7.46 0.88
N MET A 176 11.57 7.02 1.54
CA MET A 176 10.79 5.87 1.10
C MET A 176 9.41 6.33 0.57
N PRO A 177 9.19 6.33 -0.75
CA PRO A 177 7.95 6.80 -1.33
C PRO A 177 6.84 5.72 -1.36
N ASN A 178 5.62 6.18 -1.17
CA ASN A 178 4.38 5.49 -1.48
C ASN A 178 3.54 6.37 -2.41
N PHE A 179 3.07 5.81 -3.53
CA PHE A 179 2.35 6.55 -4.57
C PHE A 179 0.89 6.12 -4.59
N GLU A 180 0.00 7.11 -4.51
CA GLU A 180 -1.44 6.91 -4.52
C GLU A 180 -2.01 7.28 -5.89
N TYR A 181 -2.66 6.31 -6.53
CA TYR A 181 -3.28 6.46 -7.84
C TYR A 181 -4.81 6.49 -7.79
N ASP A 182 -5.40 5.99 -6.71
CA ASP A 182 -6.84 5.69 -6.68
C ASP A 182 -7.62 6.62 -5.75
N VAL A 183 -6.94 7.27 -4.81
CA VAL A 183 -7.55 8.20 -3.86
C VAL A 183 -7.53 9.62 -4.40
N ARG A 184 -8.66 10.31 -4.33
CA ARG A 184 -8.74 11.74 -4.68
C ARG A 184 -7.96 12.55 -3.64
N PRO A 185 -6.89 13.27 -4.03
CA PRO A 185 -6.14 14.06 -3.07
C PRO A 185 -6.89 15.32 -2.67
N THR A 186 -6.54 15.85 -1.51
CA THR A 186 -7.01 17.15 -1.03
C THR A 186 -5.95 18.20 -1.32
N ILE A 187 -6.33 19.31 -1.96
CA ILE A 187 -5.47 20.46 -2.27
C ILE A 187 -6.14 21.71 -1.69
N GLY A 188 -5.43 22.45 -0.83
CA GLY A 188 -5.98 23.67 -0.22
C GLY A 188 -7.16 23.41 0.74
N GLY A 189 -7.29 22.17 1.22
CA GLY A 189 -8.40 21.74 2.10
C GLY A 189 -9.61 21.21 1.36
N GLU A 190 -9.66 21.36 0.03
CA GLU A 190 -10.74 20.86 -0.82
C GLU A 190 -10.29 19.68 -1.67
N PRO A 191 -11.20 18.76 -2.06
CA PRO A 191 -10.88 17.71 -3.01
C PRO A 191 -10.39 18.29 -4.34
N ALA A 192 -9.28 17.75 -4.89
CA ALA A 192 -8.67 18.28 -6.10
C ALA A 192 -9.66 18.36 -7.28
N PRO A 193 -9.56 19.37 -8.17
CA PRO A 193 -10.52 19.56 -9.26
C PRO A 193 -10.51 18.41 -10.25
N LEU A 194 -11.71 17.96 -10.62
CA LEU A 194 -11.90 16.86 -11.57
C LEU A 194 -11.33 17.19 -12.96
N ALA A 195 -11.45 18.43 -13.42
CA ALA A 195 -10.95 18.84 -14.73
C ALA A 195 -9.44 18.66 -14.87
N GLU A 196 -8.67 18.98 -13.83
CA GLU A 196 -7.20 18.80 -13.82
C GLU A 196 -6.83 17.30 -13.80
N ALA A 197 -7.56 16.50 -13.03
CA ALA A 197 -7.32 15.06 -12.97
C ALA A 197 -7.74 14.34 -14.27
N GLN A 198 -8.80 14.79 -14.95
CA GLN A 198 -9.18 14.33 -16.28
C GLN A 198 -8.12 14.71 -17.33
N ALA A 199 -7.51 15.90 -17.23
CA ALA A 199 -6.40 16.28 -18.10
C ALA A 199 -5.18 15.36 -17.90
N ASP A 200 -4.88 15.00 -16.65
CA ASP A 200 -3.83 14.01 -16.33
C ASP A 200 -4.16 12.63 -16.92
N LEU A 201 -5.40 12.16 -16.81
CA LEU A 201 -5.86 10.90 -17.40
C LEU A 201 -5.79 10.92 -18.94
N ALA A 202 -6.15 12.03 -19.58
CA ALA A 202 -6.04 12.18 -21.03
C ALA A 202 -4.58 12.17 -21.52
N ARG A 203 -3.66 12.75 -20.74
CA ARG A 203 -2.22 12.75 -21.04
C ARG A 203 -1.57 11.38 -20.78
N ALA A 204 -2.03 10.65 -19.78
CA ALA A 204 -1.48 9.38 -19.34
C ALA A 204 -2.63 8.38 -19.13
N PRO A 205 -3.16 7.81 -20.24
CA PRO A 205 -4.34 6.95 -20.19
C PRO A 205 -4.05 5.67 -19.41
N ARG A 206 -5.06 5.24 -18.66
CA ARG A 206 -5.07 3.99 -17.90
C ARG A 206 -6.18 3.08 -18.41
N PRO A 207 -6.07 1.75 -18.26
CA PRO A 207 -7.19 0.85 -18.53
C PRO A 207 -8.44 1.28 -17.75
N GLU A 208 -9.63 1.21 -18.34
CA GLU A 208 -10.89 1.65 -17.71
C GLU A 208 -11.11 1.03 -16.32
N ARG A 209 -10.74 -0.25 -16.15
CA ARG A 209 -10.80 -0.97 -14.86
C ARG A 209 -9.93 -0.36 -13.74
N TRP A 210 -8.94 0.45 -14.08
CA TRP A 210 -8.01 1.13 -13.18
C TRP A 210 -8.26 2.64 -13.10
N VAL A 211 -9.32 3.12 -13.76
CA VAL A 211 -9.78 4.50 -13.58
C VAL A 211 -10.57 4.55 -12.26
N PRO A 212 -10.17 5.41 -11.32
CA PRO A 212 -10.87 5.54 -10.05
C PRO A 212 -12.32 5.99 -10.23
N LYS A 213 -13.24 5.51 -9.40
CA LYS A 213 -14.68 5.84 -9.50
C LYS A 213 -14.99 7.34 -9.38
N TRP A 214 -14.12 8.10 -8.72
CA TRP A 214 -14.29 9.55 -8.59
C TRP A 214 -13.88 10.33 -9.85
N LEU A 215 -13.24 9.66 -10.81
CA LEU A 215 -12.84 10.18 -12.13
C LEU A 215 -13.72 9.68 -13.28
N ALA A 216 -14.50 8.62 -13.03
CA ALA A 216 -15.39 8.00 -14.01
C ALA A 216 -16.66 8.83 -14.26
#